data_AF-A0A7W5ERQ3-F1
#
_entry.id   AF-A0A7W5ERQ3-F1
#
_cell.length_a   1.000
_cell.length_b   1.000
_cell.length_c   1.000
_cell.angle_alpha   90.00
_cell.angle_beta   90.00
_cell.angle_gamma   90.00
#
_symmetry.space_group_name_H-M   'P 1'
#
loop_
_entity.id
_entity.type
_entity.pdbx_description
1 polymer ?
#
loop_
_entity_poly.entity_id
_entity_poly.type
_entity_poly.pdbx_seq_one_letter_code
_entity_poly.pdbx_strand_id
1 'polypeptide(L)'
;MDRPSPRPRTAVLCLMAAAMVLMSWLDTADRRTEAYVDAAMVQALAAFATARALNGGISVLQSTEVGVGVASTQPLEVLDPLNDLVEDYADVMQLSIGSLVTQKVLVEIVSTEAFKLLLTLSGLLLVLSLLLRGGRHAPVFLKAFLLASLARFLFVVAMLLNGLVDQAVIDARAEANMATVDDLASDIAGLEGRAVLDERSRDALEERLAGLEADRQRLAAERAEGRQRLGTARAAVGRASTELARHEGQMGLVERFNVFHEDAAQARLEGRLEAQRERRDEIREAQRRLAGRLDGLEADIAETRQALRGEPDEGWLSGLTARLASLRDAASLEALSGRVEGSITAMLTLMALFLFRTLLLPLAMLALLLKGFRLIWRLDHRHWLGRRAEPTPGEG
;
A
#
# COMPACT_ATOMS: atom_id res chain seq x y z
N MET A 1 23.48 -39.42 61.75
CA MET A 1 23.08 -38.66 60.55
C MET A 1 21.82 -39.31 59.99
N ASP A 2 20.67 -38.94 60.54
CA ASP A 2 19.37 -39.51 60.16
C ASP A 2 18.93 -38.95 58.82
N ARG A 3 18.82 -39.83 57.82
CA ARG A 3 18.19 -39.48 56.54
C ARG A 3 16.68 -39.33 56.80
N PRO A 4 16.04 -38.24 56.33
CA PRO A 4 14.62 -38.04 56.55
C PRO A 4 13.82 -39.23 55.98
N SER A 5 12.82 -39.67 56.76
CA SER A 5 11.83 -40.70 56.38
C SER A 5 11.20 -40.43 55.00
N PRO A 6 10.52 -41.37 54.33
CA PRO A 6 9.96 -41.14 52.98
C PRO A 6 8.79 -40.12 52.92
N ARG A 7 8.19 -39.75 54.06
CA ARG A 7 7.01 -38.87 54.15
C ARG A 7 7.18 -37.39 53.73
N PRO A 8 8.30 -36.68 54.02
CA PRO A 8 8.49 -35.29 53.60
C PRO A 8 8.69 -35.16 52.09
N ARG A 9 9.28 -36.16 51.41
CA ARG A 9 9.47 -36.12 49.94
C ARG A 9 8.15 -36.26 49.19
N THR A 10 7.28 -37.15 49.65
CA THR A 10 5.92 -37.29 49.09
C THR A 10 5.10 -36.03 49.32
N ALA A 11 5.19 -35.42 50.52
CA ALA A 11 4.52 -34.16 50.80
C ALA A 11 4.98 -33.03 49.87
N VAL A 12 6.29 -32.92 49.59
CA VAL A 12 6.84 -31.93 48.65
C VAL A 12 6.32 -32.16 47.22
N LEU A 13 6.26 -33.41 46.74
CA LEU A 13 5.74 -33.72 45.41
C LEU A 13 4.24 -33.41 45.29
N CYS A 14 3.45 -33.71 46.32
CA CYS A 14 2.03 -33.36 46.36
C CYS A 14 1.83 -31.84 46.39
N LEU A 15 2.62 -31.11 47.19
CA LEU A 15 2.58 -29.66 47.25
C LEU A 15 2.95 -29.03 45.89
N MET A 16 4.02 -29.53 45.27
CA MET A 16 4.44 -29.10 43.94
C MET A 16 3.37 -29.36 42.88
N ALA A 17 2.77 -30.56 42.87
CA ALA A 17 1.70 -30.89 41.95
C ALA A 17 0.48 -29.99 42.14
N ALA A 18 0.07 -29.76 43.40
CA ALA A 18 -1.03 -28.86 43.72
C ALA A 18 -0.73 -27.42 43.29
N ALA A 19 0.48 -26.91 43.55
CA ALA A 19 0.91 -25.57 43.16
C ALA A 19 0.91 -25.40 41.64
N MET A 20 1.44 -26.36 40.88
CA MET A 20 1.44 -26.33 39.42
C MET A 20 0.02 -26.40 38.86
N VAL A 21 -0.85 -27.24 39.43
CA VAL A 21 -2.26 -27.29 39.02
C VAL A 21 -2.92 -25.95 39.27
N LEU A 22 -2.84 -25.39 40.49
CA LEU A 22 -3.40 -24.08 40.82
C LEU A 22 -2.88 -23.00 39.86
N MET A 23 -1.57 -22.95 39.62
CA MET A 23 -0.96 -22.00 38.70
C MET A 23 -1.46 -22.15 37.25
N SER A 24 -1.78 -23.37 36.80
CA SER A 24 -2.33 -23.60 35.46
C SER A 24 -3.76 -23.05 35.28
N TRP A 25 -4.49 -22.83 36.38
CA TRP A 25 -5.82 -22.19 36.37
C TRP A 25 -5.73 -20.67 36.53
N LEU A 26 -4.55 -20.12 36.85
CA LEU A 26 -4.32 -18.68 36.85
C LEU A 26 -4.09 -18.20 35.41
N ASP A 27 -5.14 -17.67 34.78
CA ASP A 27 -5.09 -17.11 33.42
C ASP A 27 -4.16 -15.88 33.27
N THR A 28 -3.50 -15.42 34.34
CA THR A 28 -2.64 -14.22 34.30
C THR A 28 -1.42 -14.41 33.41
N ALA A 29 -0.82 -15.60 33.43
CA ALA A 29 0.36 -15.89 32.63
C ALA A 29 0.02 -16.07 31.13
N ASP A 30 -1.13 -16.68 30.85
CA ASP A 30 -1.65 -16.87 29.49
C ASP A 30 -1.98 -15.53 28.86
N ARG A 31 -2.76 -14.69 29.54
CA ARG A 31 -3.12 -13.35 29.04
C ARG A 31 -1.90 -12.48 28.72
N ARG A 32 -0.85 -12.55 29.54
CA ARG A 32 0.40 -11.81 29.26
C ARG A 32 1.12 -12.35 28.03
N THR A 33 1.14 -13.66 27.87
CA THR A 33 1.74 -14.33 26.71
C THR A 33 0.98 -13.99 25.42
N GLU A 34 -0.34 -14.06 25.45
CA GLU A 34 -1.21 -13.68 24.33
C GLU A 34 -1.04 -12.22 23.95
N ALA A 35 -1.11 -11.30 24.94
CA ALA A 35 -0.93 -9.87 24.69
C ALA A 35 0.44 -9.55 24.07
N TYR A 36 1.50 -10.24 24.50
CA TYR A 36 2.83 -10.10 23.93
C TYR A 36 2.89 -10.57 22.46
N VAL A 37 2.33 -11.74 22.14
CA VAL A 37 2.32 -12.25 20.76
C VAL A 37 1.44 -11.38 19.85
N ASP A 38 0.31 -10.88 20.36
CA ASP A 38 -0.57 -9.97 19.63
C ASP A 38 0.12 -8.64 19.32
N ALA A 39 0.82 -8.05 20.29
CA ALA A 39 1.62 -6.85 20.06
C ALA A 39 2.71 -7.09 19.00
N ALA A 40 3.39 -8.25 19.07
CA ALA A 40 4.37 -8.67 18.06
C ALA A 40 3.80 -8.69 16.64
N MET A 41 2.61 -9.28 16.50
CA MET A 41 1.96 -9.44 15.21
C MET A 41 1.52 -8.10 14.63
N VAL A 42 0.98 -7.20 15.47
CA VAL A 42 0.60 -5.85 15.03
C VAL A 42 1.81 -5.09 14.51
N GLN A 43 2.92 -5.13 15.24
CA GLN A 43 4.18 -4.51 14.80
C GLN A 43 4.69 -5.13 13.49
N ALA A 44 4.72 -6.46 13.39
CA ALA A 44 5.17 -7.15 12.16
C ALA A 44 4.26 -6.86 10.96
N LEU A 45 2.95 -6.79 11.16
CA LEU A 45 1.98 -6.45 10.11
C LEU A 45 2.12 -5.02 9.63
N ALA A 46 2.29 -4.06 10.55
CA ALA A 46 2.52 -2.67 10.19
C ALA A 46 3.87 -2.51 9.46
N ALA A 47 4.92 -3.20 9.91
CA ALA A 47 6.22 -3.24 9.27
C ALA A 47 6.15 -3.79 7.83
N PHE A 48 5.44 -4.90 7.66
CA PHE A 48 5.18 -5.51 6.36
C PHE A 48 4.38 -4.59 5.43
N ALA A 49 3.33 -3.95 5.93
CA ALA A 49 2.52 -3.02 5.15
C ALA A 49 3.35 -1.82 4.67
N THR A 50 4.20 -1.28 5.55
CA THR A 50 5.13 -0.18 5.25
C THR A 50 6.13 -0.60 4.16
N ALA A 51 6.73 -1.78 4.28
CA ALA A 51 7.62 -2.35 3.27
C ALA A 51 6.94 -2.49 1.90
N ARG A 52 5.69 -2.95 1.90
CA ARG A 52 4.92 -3.14 0.66
C ARG A 52 4.54 -1.81 0.00
N ALA A 53 4.23 -0.80 0.79
CA ALA A 53 3.99 0.56 0.30
C ALA A 53 5.27 1.15 -0.32
N LEU A 54 6.41 0.99 0.35
CA LEU A 54 7.72 1.37 -0.18
C LEU A 54 8.03 0.66 -1.50
N ASN A 55 7.86 -0.66 -1.56
CA ASN A 55 8.12 -1.46 -2.76
C ASN A 55 7.26 -0.98 -3.95
N GLY A 56 5.96 -0.77 -3.71
CA GLY A 56 5.06 -0.25 -4.72
C GLY A 56 5.45 1.15 -5.22
N GLY A 57 5.75 2.06 -4.29
CA GLY A 57 6.13 3.43 -4.64
C GLY A 57 7.47 3.52 -5.39
N ILE A 58 8.48 2.73 -4.99
CA ILE A 58 9.77 2.67 -5.69
C ILE A 58 9.59 2.11 -7.11
N SER A 59 8.82 1.03 -7.26
CA SER A 59 8.55 0.41 -8.56
C SER A 59 7.86 1.37 -9.54
N VAL A 60 6.90 2.17 -9.06
CA VAL A 60 6.25 3.21 -9.87
C VAL A 60 7.28 4.25 -10.33
N LEU A 61 8.11 4.77 -9.43
CA LEU A 61 9.15 5.77 -9.76
C LEU A 61 10.16 5.25 -10.78
N GLN A 62 10.59 3.99 -10.66
CA GLN A 62 11.49 3.35 -11.64
C GLN A 62 10.80 3.15 -13.01
N SER A 63 9.50 2.84 -13.04
CA SER A 63 8.76 2.61 -14.29
C SER A 63 8.55 3.88 -15.14
N THR A 64 8.45 5.05 -14.51
CA THR A 64 8.25 6.35 -15.19
C THR A 64 9.47 6.79 -16.00
N GLU A 65 10.69 6.36 -15.64
CA GLU A 65 11.92 6.70 -16.35
C GLU A 65 11.98 6.09 -17.76
N VAL A 66 11.41 4.89 -17.94
CA VAL A 66 11.47 4.13 -19.20
C VAL A 66 10.59 4.76 -20.30
N GLY A 67 9.59 5.58 -19.93
CA GLY A 67 8.66 6.23 -20.87
C GLY A 67 9.16 7.56 -21.46
N VAL A 68 10.10 8.24 -20.82
CA VAL A 68 10.59 9.57 -21.23
C VAL A 68 11.96 9.42 -21.88
N GLY A 69 11.98 9.14 -23.18
CA GLY A 69 13.21 8.91 -23.94
C GLY A 69 14.19 10.09 -23.92
N VAL A 70 15.14 10.09 -22.97
CA VAL A 70 16.36 10.91 -23.01
C VAL A 70 17.53 10.05 -22.56
N ALA A 71 18.55 9.97 -23.41
CA ALA A 71 19.71 9.13 -23.21
C ALA A 71 20.64 9.64 -22.09
N SER A 72 21.19 8.64 -21.41
CA SER A 72 22.44 8.58 -20.63
C SER A 72 22.38 8.99 -19.16
N THR A 73 22.68 7.96 -18.34
CA THR A 73 22.79 7.85 -16.87
C THR A 73 21.46 7.72 -16.14
N GLN A 74 21.06 6.48 -15.85
CA GLN A 74 19.91 6.10 -15.02
C GLN A 74 20.10 6.68 -13.61
N PRO A 75 19.49 7.83 -13.27
CA PRO A 75 19.74 8.46 -11.98
C PRO A 75 19.15 7.64 -10.83
N LEU A 76 18.18 6.75 -11.13
CA LEU A 76 17.48 5.93 -10.15
C LEU A 76 18.08 4.53 -9.94
N GLU A 77 19.07 4.10 -10.73
CA GLU A 77 19.78 2.81 -10.51
C GLU A 77 20.51 2.81 -9.14
N VAL A 78 20.81 3.99 -8.59
CA VAL A 78 21.34 4.15 -7.23
C VAL A 78 20.35 3.73 -6.14
N LEU A 79 19.05 3.64 -6.45
CA LEU A 79 18.03 3.14 -5.54
C LEU A 79 17.86 1.61 -5.59
N ASP A 80 18.51 0.90 -6.53
CA ASP A 80 18.38 -0.55 -6.64
C ASP A 80 18.76 -1.30 -5.34
N PRO A 81 19.86 -0.94 -4.63
CA PRO A 81 20.18 -1.57 -3.35
C PRO A 81 19.10 -1.34 -2.27
N LEU A 82 18.39 -0.21 -2.34
CA LEU A 82 17.27 0.05 -1.44
C LEU A 82 16.05 -0.78 -1.84
N ASN A 83 15.75 -0.89 -3.14
CA ASN A 83 14.66 -1.72 -3.64
C ASN A 83 14.82 -3.19 -3.22
N ASP A 84 16.00 -3.76 -3.45
CA ASP A 84 16.32 -5.14 -3.06
C ASP A 84 16.18 -5.34 -1.55
N LEU A 85 16.64 -4.37 -0.75
CA LEU A 85 16.51 -4.43 0.70
C LEU A 85 15.06 -4.31 1.16
N VAL A 86 14.23 -3.50 0.51
CA VAL A 86 12.79 -3.40 0.80
C VAL A 86 12.10 -4.73 0.53
N GLU A 87 12.47 -5.42 -0.55
CA GLU A 87 11.98 -6.77 -0.86
C GLU A 87 12.39 -7.78 0.22
N ASP A 88 13.68 -7.86 0.56
CA ASP A 88 14.20 -8.72 1.62
C ASP A 88 13.54 -8.43 2.98
N TYR A 89 13.34 -7.15 3.30
CA TYR A 89 12.68 -6.71 4.51
C TYR A 89 11.21 -7.18 4.56
N ALA A 90 10.47 -7.01 3.47
CA ALA A 90 9.08 -7.48 3.35
C ALA A 90 8.99 -9.00 3.52
N ASP A 91 9.90 -9.76 2.91
CA ASP A 91 9.96 -11.21 3.02
C ASP A 91 10.24 -11.68 4.45
N VAL A 92 11.17 -11.02 5.15
CA VAL A 92 11.46 -11.32 6.56
C VAL A 92 10.28 -10.99 7.46
N MET A 93 9.57 -9.89 7.23
CA MET A 93 8.34 -9.58 7.98
C MET A 93 7.24 -10.61 7.69
N GLN A 94 7.08 -11.05 6.44
CA GLN A 94 6.12 -12.10 6.08
C GLN A 94 6.40 -13.41 6.81
N LEU A 95 7.67 -13.84 6.84
CA LEU A 95 8.10 -15.02 7.59
C LEU A 95 7.87 -14.86 9.10
N SER A 96 8.14 -13.66 9.62
CA SER A 96 7.91 -13.31 11.02
C SER A 96 6.44 -13.43 11.41
N ILE A 97 5.53 -12.89 10.59
CA ILE A 97 4.07 -13.00 10.79
C ILE A 97 3.65 -14.48 10.82
N GLY A 98 4.13 -15.29 9.86
CA GLY A 98 3.85 -16.73 9.82
C GLY A 98 4.29 -17.46 11.09
N SER A 99 5.50 -17.15 11.58
CA SER A 99 6.01 -17.70 12.85
C SER A 99 5.16 -17.26 14.05
N LEU A 100 4.80 -15.98 14.15
CA LEU A 100 4.01 -15.45 15.25
C LEU A 100 2.60 -16.04 15.29
N VAL A 101 1.95 -16.23 14.14
CA VAL A 101 0.67 -16.91 14.04
C VAL A 101 0.78 -18.36 14.54
N THR A 102 1.86 -19.05 14.14
CA THR A 102 2.12 -20.42 14.61
C THR A 102 2.31 -20.46 16.13
N GLN A 103 3.02 -19.48 16.68
CA GLN A 103 3.20 -19.34 18.13
C GLN A 103 1.87 -19.06 18.82
N LYS A 104 1.03 -18.15 18.31
CA LYS A 104 -0.29 -17.85 18.87
C LYS A 104 -1.18 -19.09 18.94
N VAL A 105 -1.27 -19.84 17.85
CA VAL A 105 -2.02 -21.11 17.80
C VAL A 105 -1.48 -22.09 18.85
N LEU A 106 -0.16 -22.15 19.03
CA LEU A 106 0.44 -23.00 20.06
C LEU A 106 0.11 -22.53 21.49
N VAL A 107 0.07 -21.21 21.77
CA VAL A 107 -0.44 -20.65 23.04
C VAL A 107 -1.85 -21.17 23.28
N GLU A 108 -2.71 -21.01 22.27
CA GLU A 108 -4.13 -21.28 22.35
C GLU A 108 -4.38 -22.77 22.63
N ILE A 109 -3.73 -23.66 21.88
CA ILE A 109 -3.83 -25.13 22.08
C ILE A 109 -3.45 -25.50 23.52
N VAL A 110 -2.32 -25.00 24.01
CA VAL A 110 -1.79 -25.35 25.32
C VAL A 110 -2.60 -24.74 26.47
N SER A 111 -3.35 -23.66 26.20
CA SER A 111 -4.20 -22.97 27.18
C SER A 111 -5.65 -23.46 27.18
N THR A 112 -6.01 -24.40 26.30
CA THR A 112 -7.34 -25.02 26.28
C THR A 112 -7.70 -25.71 27.61
N GLU A 113 -9.00 -25.73 27.91
CA GLU A 113 -9.54 -26.47 29.07
C GLU A 113 -9.17 -27.96 29.03
N ALA A 114 -9.01 -28.55 27.84
CA ALA A 114 -8.56 -29.94 27.69
C ALA A 114 -7.15 -30.16 28.28
N PHE A 115 -6.22 -29.24 28.04
CA PHE A 115 -4.87 -29.32 28.63
C PHE A 115 -4.89 -29.06 30.14
N LYS A 116 -5.71 -28.11 30.63
CA LYS A 116 -5.92 -27.88 32.07
C LYS A 116 -6.49 -29.13 32.76
N LEU A 117 -7.48 -29.78 32.15
CA LEU A 117 -8.07 -31.05 32.62
C LEU A 117 -7.06 -32.20 32.58
N LEU A 118 -6.26 -32.34 31.53
CA LEU A 118 -5.21 -33.36 31.44
C LEU A 118 -4.17 -33.20 32.55
N LEU A 119 -3.74 -31.96 32.82
CA LEU A 119 -2.77 -31.66 33.88
C LEU A 119 -3.37 -31.92 35.27
N THR A 120 -4.61 -31.51 35.52
CA THR A 120 -5.29 -31.76 36.81
C THR A 120 -5.52 -33.25 37.06
N LEU A 121 -5.97 -34.00 36.05
CA LEU A 121 -6.22 -35.44 36.16
C LEU A 121 -4.92 -36.22 36.38
N SER A 122 -3.86 -35.90 35.63
CA SER A 122 -2.55 -36.52 35.82
C SER A 122 -1.95 -36.20 37.20
N GLY A 123 -2.14 -34.98 37.70
CA GLY A 123 -1.75 -34.58 39.06
C GLY A 123 -2.53 -35.32 40.15
N LEU A 124 -3.85 -35.44 39.98
CA LEU A 124 -4.72 -36.17 40.90
C LEU A 124 -4.36 -37.66 40.96
N LEU A 125 -4.16 -38.30 39.81
CA LEU A 125 -3.74 -39.70 39.72
C LEU A 125 -2.36 -39.92 40.34
N LEU A 126 -1.44 -38.97 40.19
CA LEU A 126 -0.14 -38.99 40.86
C LEU A 126 -0.31 -38.94 42.39
N VAL A 127 -1.06 -37.97 42.91
CA VAL A 127 -1.31 -37.82 44.36
C VAL A 127 -2.01 -39.06 44.93
N LEU A 128 -3.05 -39.56 44.26
CA LEU A 128 -3.78 -40.76 44.67
C LEU A 128 -2.86 -41.98 44.67
N SER A 129 -2.00 -42.13 43.66
CA SER A 129 -1.04 -43.23 43.59
C SER A 129 0.08 -43.12 44.63
N LEU A 130 0.38 -41.93 45.13
CA LEU A 130 1.37 -41.73 46.19
C LEU A 130 0.80 -41.99 47.59
N LEU A 131 -0.49 -41.68 47.79
CA LEU A 131 -1.19 -41.86 49.07
C LEU A 131 -1.76 -43.29 49.23
N LEU A 132 -2.15 -43.94 48.13
CA LEU A 132 -2.72 -45.29 48.12
C LEU A 132 -1.75 -46.32 47.51
N ARG A 133 -1.85 -47.59 47.96
CA ARG A 133 -1.17 -48.74 47.34
C ARG A 133 0.36 -48.61 47.19
N GLY A 134 1.02 -47.90 48.11
CA GLY A 134 2.48 -47.89 48.24
C GLY A 134 3.26 -47.39 47.01
N GLY A 135 2.67 -46.59 46.12
CA GLY A 135 3.40 -45.98 45.00
C GLY A 135 3.73 -46.92 43.83
N ARG A 136 3.01 -48.04 43.67
CA ARG A 136 3.30 -49.01 42.59
C ARG A 136 3.25 -48.37 41.20
N HIS A 137 2.21 -47.57 40.95
CA HIS A 137 1.95 -46.90 39.66
C HIS A 137 2.42 -45.43 39.61
N ALA A 138 2.96 -44.91 40.71
CA ALA A 138 3.45 -43.54 40.83
C ALA A 138 4.45 -43.13 39.74
N PRO A 139 5.40 -43.97 39.25
CA PRO A 139 6.34 -43.50 38.23
C PRO A 139 5.70 -43.26 36.86
N VAL A 140 4.62 -43.97 36.51
CA VAL A 140 3.89 -43.75 35.26
C VAL A 140 3.14 -42.42 35.34
N PHE A 141 2.38 -42.20 36.41
CA PHE A 141 1.65 -40.95 36.61
C PHE A 141 2.56 -39.75 36.83
N LEU A 142 3.73 -39.93 37.44
CA LEU A 142 4.74 -38.87 37.55
C LEU A 142 5.27 -38.47 36.18
N LYS A 143 5.61 -39.43 35.30
CA LYS A 143 6.05 -39.12 33.94
C LYS A 143 4.95 -38.43 33.12
N ALA A 144 3.71 -38.91 33.23
CA ALA A 144 2.57 -38.28 32.57
C ALA A 144 2.33 -36.85 33.07
N PHE A 145 2.35 -36.63 34.39
CA PHE A 145 2.21 -35.31 35.00
C PHE A 145 3.36 -34.37 34.58
N LEU A 146 4.61 -34.85 34.65
CA LEU A 146 5.77 -34.08 34.22
C LEU A 146 5.70 -33.71 32.74
N LEU A 147 5.27 -34.63 31.87
CA LEU A 147 5.12 -34.37 30.44
C LEU A 147 4.02 -33.33 30.15
N ALA A 148 2.85 -33.49 30.77
CA ALA A 148 1.76 -32.52 30.66
C ALA A 148 2.18 -31.14 31.19
N SER A 149 2.87 -31.11 32.33
CA SER A 149 3.37 -29.86 32.92
C SER A 149 4.46 -29.22 32.07
N LEU A 150 5.34 -30.01 31.46
CA LEU A 150 6.38 -29.51 30.56
C LEU A 150 5.74 -28.88 29.33
N ALA A 151 4.80 -29.56 28.68
CA ALA A 151 4.10 -29.02 27.52
C ALA A 151 3.37 -27.70 27.86
N ARG A 152 2.73 -27.65 29.04
CA ARG A 152 1.99 -26.48 29.51
C ARG A 152 2.89 -25.30 29.86
N PHE A 153 3.80 -25.50 30.81
CA PHE A 153 4.55 -24.40 31.40
C PHE A 153 5.78 -24.00 30.61
N LEU A 154 6.36 -24.90 29.79
CA LEU A 154 7.51 -24.52 28.98
C LEU A 154 7.15 -23.40 28.02
N PHE A 155 5.99 -23.49 27.38
CA PHE A 155 5.53 -22.51 26.41
C PHE A 155 5.29 -21.14 27.06
N VAL A 156 4.52 -21.14 28.16
CA VAL A 156 4.21 -19.94 28.95
C VAL A 156 5.47 -19.29 29.50
N VAL A 157 6.38 -20.07 30.10
CA VAL A 157 7.63 -19.53 30.68
C VAL A 157 8.56 -19.01 29.58
N ALA A 158 8.71 -19.74 28.47
CA ALA A 158 9.52 -19.26 27.35
C ALA A 158 9.00 -17.90 26.87
N MET A 159 7.71 -17.79 26.57
CA MET A 159 7.12 -16.53 26.11
C MET A 159 7.20 -15.40 27.13
N LEU A 160 6.98 -15.67 28.43
CA LEU A 160 7.15 -14.66 29.48
C LEU A 160 8.59 -14.15 29.58
N LEU A 161 9.57 -15.05 29.55
CA LEU A 161 10.99 -14.66 29.56
C LEU A 161 11.32 -13.81 28.34
N ASN A 162 10.75 -14.16 27.19
CA ASN A 162 10.98 -13.41 25.96
C ASN A 162 10.30 -12.05 25.97
N GLY A 163 9.07 -11.95 26.47
CA GLY A 163 8.41 -10.67 26.67
C GLY A 163 9.22 -9.73 27.56
N LEU A 164 9.96 -10.25 28.54
CA LEU A 164 10.88 -9.45 29.35
C LEU A 164 12.13 -8.99 28.56
N VAL A 165 12.69 -9.84 27.70
CA VAL A 165 13.83 -9.47 26.85
C VAL A 165 13.42 -8.42 25.83
N ASP A 166 12.26 -8.60 25.19
CA ASP A 166 11.73 -7.71 24.18
C ASP A 166 11.46 -6.31 24.74
N GLN A 167 10.75 -6.23 25.88
CA GLN A 167 10.47 -4.96 26.55
C GLN A 167 11.74 -4.24 27.00
N ALA A 168 12.78 -4.97 27.38
CA ALA A 168 14.02 -4.36 27.89
C ALA A 168 14.99 -3.92 26.77
N VAL A 169 14.96 -4.58 25.61
CA VAL A 169 16.03 -4.43 24.59
C VAL A 169 15.50 -4.12 23.20
N ILE A 170 14.35 -4.67 22.81
CA ILE A 170 13.89 -4.71 21.42
C ILE A 170 12.88 -3.61 21.12
N ASP A 171 11.83 -3.46 21.94
CA ASP A 171 10.66 -2.62 21.62
C ASP A 171 11.05 -1.18 21.26
N ALA A 172 11.86 -0.53 22.11
CA ALA A 172 12.29 0.85 21.87
C ALA A 172 13.12 1.02 20.58
N ARG A 173 13.92 0.01 20.22
CA ARG A 173 14.72 0.04 18.99
C ARG A 173 13.87 -0.27 17.77
N ALA A 174 12.93 -1.20 17.90
CA ALA A 174 12.01 -1.55 16.83
C ALA A 174 11.12 -0.35 16.49
N GLU A 175 10.53 0.31 17.47
CA GLU A 175 9.69 1.50 17.27
C GLU A 175 10.47 2.65 16.61
N ALA A 176 11.68 2.98 17.10
CA ALA A 176 12.48 4.05 16.52
C ALA A 176 12.90 3.79 15.06
N ASN A 177 13.33 2.55 14.76
CA ASN A 177 13.70 2.16 13.40
C ASN A 177 12.47 2.10 12.49
N MET A 178 11.33 1.64 13.00
CA MET A 178 10.10 1.54 12.24
C MET A 178 9.54 2.92 11.87
N ALA A 179 9.63 3.89 12.77
CA ALA A 179 9.32 5.29 12.46
C ALA A 179 10.19 5.84 11.33
N THR A 180 11.50 5.52 11.33
CA THR A 180 12.42 5.94 10.25
C THR A 180 12.00 5.37 8.89
N VAL A 181 11.57 4.11 8.86
CA VAL A 181 11.10 3.45 7.63
C VAL A 181 9.72 3.98 7.19
N ASP A 182 8.83 4.27 8.13
CA ASP A 182 7.49 4.83 7.87
C ASP A 182 7.56 6.27 7.33
N ASP A 183 8.49 7.08 7.84
CA ASP A 183 8.76 8.43 7.32
C ASP A 183 9.18 8.36 5.84
N LEU A 184 10.08 7.43 5.48
CA LEU A 184 10.48 7.24 4.08
C LEU A 184 9.31 6.73 3.22
N ALA A 185 8.47 5.84 3.77
CA ALA A 185 7.30 5.32 3.06
C ALA A 185 6.29 6.41 2.76
N SER A 186 6.04 7.29 3.73
CA SER A 186 5.15 8.44 3.60
C SER A 186 5.67 9.46 2.58
N ASP A 187 6.99 9.71 2.56
CA ASP A 187 7.63 10.57 1.56
C ASP A 187 7.43 10.03 0.13
N ILE A 188 7.68 8.73 -0.08
CA ILE A 188 7.52 8.08 -1.38
C ILE A 188 6.06 8.01 -1.82
N ALA A 189 5.13 7.65 -0.93
CA ALA A 189 3.69 7.67 -1.22
C ALA A 189 3.18 9.07 -1.58
N GLY A 190 3.74 10.11 -0.96
CA GLY A 190 3.48 11.51 -1.29
C GLY A 190 3.99 11.94 -2.67
N LEU A 191 4.94 11.21 -3.26
CA LEU A 191 5.41 11.41 -4.65
C LEU A 191 4.51 10.64 -5.64
N GLU A 192 4.11 9.41 -5.31
CA GLU A 192 3.19 8.59 -6.12
C GLU A 192 1.86 9.31 -6.38
N GLY A 193 1.25 9.85 -5.32
CA GLY A 193 -0.02 10.59 -5.42
C GLY A 193 0.05 11.85 -6.29
N ARG A 194 1.26 12.38 -6.56
CA ARG A 194 1.47 13.53 -7.46
C ARG A 194 1.81 13.10 -8.89
N ALA A 195 2.55 12.01 -9.08
CA ALA A 195 2.91 11.48 -10.40
C ALA A 195 1.69 10.88 -11.13
N VAL A 196 0.86 10.09 -10.43
CA VAL A 196 -0.34 9.46 -11.02
C VAL A 196 -1.39 10.50 -11.45
N LEU A 197 -1.43 11.66 -10.80
CA LEU A 197 -2.31 12.77 -11.20
C LEU A 197 -1.80 13.52 -12.43
N ASP A 198 -0.49 13.61 -12.67
CA ASP A 198 0.07 14.29 -13.84
C ASP A 198 -0.18 13.48 -15.12
N GLU A 199 0.01 12.16 -15.07
CA GLU A 199 -0.08 11.28 -16.25
C GLU A 199 -1.53 11.09 -16.73
N ARG A 200 -2.47 10.82 -15.81
CA ARG A 200 -3.91 10.74 -16.15
C ARG A 200 -4.48 12.08 -16.65
N SER A 201 -3.92 13.19 -16.19
CA SER A 201 -4.35 14.53 -16.63
C SER A 201 -3.78 14.88 -18.01
N ARG A 202 -2.55 14.43 -18.32
CA ARG A 202 -1.95 14.59 -19.65
C ARG A 202 -2.72 13.83 -20.71
N ASP A 203 -3.05 12.56 -20.49
CA ASP A 203 -3.83 11.75 -21.43
C ASP A 203 -5.18 12.41 -21.78
N ALA A 204 -5.87 12.94 -20.77
CA ALA A 204 -7.13 13.65 -20.95
C ALA A 204 -6.98 14.96 -21.74
N LEU A 205 -5.88 15.69 -21.54
CA LEU A 205 -5.57 16.91 -22.28
C LEU A 205 -5.16 16.62 -23.74
N GLU A 206 -4.46 15.51 -23.99
CA GLU A 206 -4.13 15.07 -25.35
C GLU A 206 -5.38 14.66 -26.14
N GLU A 207 -6.29 13.90 -25.51
CA GLU A 207 -7.58 13.55 -26.12
C GLU A 207 -8.42 14.80 -26.42
N ARG A 208 -8.47 15.75 -25.48
CA ARG A 208 -9.11 17.07 -25.67
C ARG A 208 -8.51 17.82 -26.85
N LEU A 209 -7.19 17.89 -26.95
CA LEU A 209 -6.47 18.58 -28.02
C LEU A 209 -6.77 17.95 -29.38
N ALA A 210 -6.74 16.62 -29.48
CA ALA A 210 -7.06 15.90 -30.71
C ALA A 210 -8.49 16.19 -31.19
N GLY A 211 -9.46 16.23 -30.26
CA GLY A 211 -10.84 16.61 -30.55
C GLY A 211 -10.96 18.04 -31.10
N LEU A 212 -10.32 19.00 -30.43
CA LEU A 212 -10.33 20.40 -30.86
C LEU A 212 -9.66 20.60 -32.23
N GLU A 213 -8.56 19.91 -32.52
CA GLU A 213 -7.88 19.97 -33.81
C GLU A 213 -8.74 19.40 -34.95
N ALA A 214 -9.49 18.32 -34.69
CA ALA A 214 -10.44 17.76 -35.64
C ALA A 214 -11.59 18.74 -35.94
N ASP A 215 -12.13 19.41 -34.92
CA ASP A 215 -13.17 20.43 -35.09
C ASP A 215 -12.66 21.65 -35.87
N ARG A 216 -11.39 22.04 -35.64
CA ARG A 216 -10.74 23.12 -36.39
C ARG A 216 -10.69 22.82 -37.88
N GLN A 217 -10.33 21.59 -38.25
CA GLN A 217 -10.29 21.17 -39.65
C GLN A 217 -11.68 21.16 -40.29
N ARG A 218 -12.71 20.68 -39.56
CA ARG A 218 -14.11 20.68 -40.03
C ARG A 218 -14.62 22.11 -40.28
N LEU A 219 -14.46 23.00 -39.30
CA LEU A 219 -14.87 24.40 -39.42
C LEU A 219 -14.08 25.14 -40.53
N ALA A 220 -12.79 24.85 -40.69
CA ALA A 220 -11.98 25.43 -41.77
C ALA A 220 -12.52 25.01 -43.16
N ALA A 221 -12.94 23.76 -43.32
CA ALA A 221 -13.57 23.28 -44.56
C ALA A 221 -14.92 23.97 -44.83
N GLU A 222 -15.79 24.09 -43.82
CA GLU A 222 -17.07 24.82 -43.94
C GLU A 222 -16.85 26.30 -44.30
N ARG A 223 -15.82 26.94 -43.74
CA ARG A 223 -15.43 28.31 -44.08
C ARG A 223 -15.03 28.44 -45.53
N ALA A 224 -14.22 27.51 -46.04
CA ALA A 224 -13.78 27.50 -47.43
C ALA A 224 -14.96 27.36 -48.39
N GLU A 225 -15.88 26.44 -48.10
CA GLU A 225 -17.08 26.24 -48.91
C GLU A 225 -18.00 27.48 -48.89
N GLY A 226 -18.25 28.04 -47.71
CA GLY A 226 -19.09 29.23 -47.63
C GLY A 226 -18.47 30.49 -48.25
N ARG A 227 -17.14 30.61 -48.31
CA ARG A 227 -16.45 31.65 -49.10
C ARG A 227 -16.71 31.48 -50.60
N GLN A 228 -16.71 30.25 -51.11
CA GLN A 228 -17.07 29.97 -52.50
C GLN A 228 -18.52 30.36 -52.79
N ARG A 229 -19.46 29.97 -51.91
CA ARG A 229 -20.88 30.37 -52.01
C ARG A 229 -21.08 31.89 -51.96
N LEU A 230 -20.31 32.60 -51.13
CA LEU A 230 -20.35 34.06 -51.08
C LEU A 230 -19.85 34.70 -52.39
N GLY A 231 -18.81 34.11 -53.00
CA GLY A 231 -18.32 34.51 -54.31
C GLY A 231 -19.38 34.37 -55.40
N THR A 232 -20.07 33.22 -55.45
CA THR A 232 -21.14 32.99 -56.45
C THR A 232 -22.34 33.91 -56.22
N ALA A 233 -22.74 34.17 -54.97
CA ALA A 233 -23.81 35.10 -54.63
C ALA A 233 -23.45 36.55 -55.01
N ARG A 234 -22.22 37.00 -54.77
CA ARG A 234 -21.74 38.33 -55.20
C ARG A 234 -21.79 38.48 -56.73
N ALA A 235 -21.37 37.46 -57.47
CA ALA A 235 -21.46 37.45 -58.92
C ALA A 235 -22.93 37.49 -59.41
N ALA A 236 -23.85 36.83 -58.71
CA ALA A 236 -25.28 36.89 -59.02
C ALA A 236 -25.88 38.29 -58.79
N VAL A 237 -25.52 38.97 -57.69
CA VAL A 237 -25.91 40.37 -57.44
C VAL A 237 -25.38 41.28 -58.56
N GLY A 238 -24.11 41.11 -58.97
CA GLY A 238 -23.52 41.89 -60.07
C GLY A 238 -24.27 41.70 -61.40
N ARG A 239 -24.66 40.46 -61.73
CA ARG A 239 -25.46 40.17 -62.93
C ARG A 239 -26.85 40.83 -62.87
N ALA A 240 -27.59 40.64 -61.77
CA ALA A 240 -28.91 41.25 -61.59
C ALA A 240 -28.86 42.79 -61.63
N SER A 241 -27.83 43.40 -61.02
CA SER A 241 -27.62 44.84 -61.07
C SER A 241 -27.33 45.35 -62.49
N THR A 242 -26.59 44.57 -63.28
CA THR A 242 -26.28 44.94 -64.68
C THR A 242 -27.52 44.79 -65.57
N GLU A 243 -28.34 43.76 -65.34
CA GLU A 243 -29.62 43.56 -66.04
C GLU A 243 -30.59 44.72 -65.78
N LEU A 244 -30.74 45.13 -64.51
CA LEU A 244 -31.55 46.29 -64.14
C LEU A 244 -31.04 47.57 -64.79
N ALA A 245 -29.73 47.84 -64.74
CA ALA A 245 -29.14 49.02 -65.37
C ALA A 245 -29.30 49.04 -66.90
N ARG A 246 -29.29 47.89 -67.57
CA ARG A 246 -29.56 47.80 -69.02
C ARG A 246 -31.02 48.11 -69.34
N HIS A 247 -31.97 47.61 -68.54
CA HIS A 247 -33.39 47.91 -68.68
C HIS A 247 -33.66 49.41 -68.46
N GLU A 248 -33.08 49.99 -67.41
CA GLU A 248 -33.14 51.44 -67.15
C GLU A 248 -32.53 52.29 -68.28
N GLY A 249 -31.47 51.81 -68.93
CA GLY A 249 -30.85 52.49 -70.07
C GLY A 249 -31.66 52.41 -71.37
N GLN A 250 -32.62 51.49 -71.48
CA GLN A 250 -33.52 51.36 -72.63
C GLN A 250 -34.80 52.19 -72.49
N MET A 251 -35.13 52.63 -71.27
CA MET A 251 -36.28 53.51 -71.01
C MET A 251 -35.98 54.97 -71.43
N GLY A 252 -36.98 55.67 -71.95
CA GLY A 252 -36.85 57.09 -72.30
C GLY A 252 -36.67 57.97 -71.06
N LEU A 253 -35.97 59.12 -71.20
CA LEU A 253 -35.75 60.08 -70.11
C LEU A 253 -37.06 60.53 -69.42
N VAL A 254 -38.16 60.64 -70.14
CA VAL A 254 -39.48 61.03 -69.60
C VAL A 254 -40.17 59.87 -68.86
N GLU A 255 -39.95 58.64 -69.31
CA GLU A 255 -40.53 57.41 -68.74
C GLU A 255 -39.86 57.06 -67.41
N ARG A 256 -38.55 57.30 -67.30
CA ARG A 256 -37.76 57.07 -66.08
C ARG A 256 -38.10 57.99 -64.90
N PHE A 257 -38.60 59.20 -65.17
CA PHE A 257 -38.96 60.19 -64.14
C PHE A 257 -40.48 60.29 -63.91
N ASN A 258 -41.28 59.48 -64.60
CA ASN A 258 -42.73 59.48 -64.43
C ASN A 258 -43.13 58.66 -63.19
N VAL A 259 -43.33 59.36 -62.07
CA VAL A 259 -43.72 58.78 -60.77
C VAL A 259 -45.09 58.06 -60.81
N PHE A 260 -45.90 58.29 -61.85
CA PHE A 260 -47.22 57.68 -62.00
C PHE A 260 -47.25 56.47 -62.95
N HIS A 261 -46.10 56.02 -63.47
CA HIS A 261 -46.00 54.85 -64.35
C HIS A 261 -45.28 53.70 -63.63
N GLU A 262 -46.00 52.64 -63.30
CA GLU A 262 -45.42 51.41 -62.75
C GLU A 262 -45.01 50.47 -63.89
N ASP A 263 -43.71 50.40 -64.20
CA ASP A 263 -43.20 49.35 -65.08
C ASP A 263 -43.09 48.01 -64.32
N ALA A 264 -44.01 47.11 -64.61
CA ALA A 264 -44.04 45.76 -64.05
C ALA A 264 -42.76 44.95 -64.34
N ALA A 265 -42.01 45.27 -65.40
CA ALA A 265 -40.73 44.63 -65.70
C ALA A 265 -39.61 45.15 -64.79
N GLN A 266 -39.55 46.46 -64.54
CA GLN A 266 -38.60 47.06 -63.60
C GLN A 266 -38.80 46.55 -62.18
N ALA A 267 -40.04 46.53 -61.67
CA ALA A 267 -40.35 46.05 -60.32
C ALA A 267 -39.93 44.58 -60.11
N ARG A 268 -40.05 43.73 -61.14
CA ARG A 268 -39.58 42.33 -61.10
C ARG A 268 -38.06 42.23 -61.05
N LEU A 269 -37.34 43.08 -61.78
CA LEU A 269 -35.87 43.11 -61.77
C LEU A 269 -35.32 43.63 -60.44
N GLU A 270 -35.94 44.66 -59.88
CA GLU A 270 -35.63 45.19 -58.54
C GLU A 270 -35.85 44.13 -57.46
N GLY A 271 -37.02 43.48 -57.43
CA GLY A 271 -37.29 42.39 -56.48
C GLY A 271 -36.31 41.22 -56.63
N ARG A 272 -35.86 40.91 -57.85
CA ARG A 272 -34.83 39.88 -58.09
C ARG A 272 -33.46 40.32 -57.56
N LEU A 273 -33.08 41.58 -57.73
CA LEU A 273 -31.83 42.13 -57.21
C LEU A 273 -31.82 42.14 -55.68
N GLU A 274 -32.92 42.55 -55.06
CA GLU A 274 -33.10 42.56 -53.61
C GLU A 274 -32.99 41.14 -53.03
N ALA A 275 -33.69 40.17 -53.59
CA ALA A 275 -33.59 38.76 -53.20
C ALA A 275 -32.15 38.19 -53.33
N GLN A 276 -31.37 38.63 -54.33
CA GLN A 276 -29.96 38.23 -54.43
C GLN A 276 -29.07 38.91 -53.39
N ARG A 277 -29.36 40.17 -53.02
CA ARG A 277 -28.65 40.89 -51.97
C ARG A 277 -28.90 40.28 -50.60
N GLU A 278 -30.15 39.96 -50.28
CA GLU A 278 -30.52 39.26 -49.06
C GLU A 278 -29.76 37.94 -48.92
N ARG A 279 -29.80 37.07 -49.95
CA ARG A 279 -29.05 35.79 -49.97
C ARG A 279 -27.55 35.99 -49.75
N ARG A 280 -26.95 37.00 -50.38
CA ARG A 280 -25.52 37.33 -50.19
C ARG A 280 -25.25 37.71 -48.73
N ASP A 281 -26.13 38.51 -48.12
CA ASP A 281 -25.94 39.02 -46.77
C ASP A 281 -26.15 37.92 -45.72
N GLU A 282 -27.12 37.01 -45.92
CA GLU A 282 -27.29 35.80 -45.12
C GLU A 282 -26.00 34.93 -45.12
N ILE A 283 -25.43 34.68 -46.30
CA ILE A 283 -24.18 33.92 -46.44
C ILE A 283 -23.02 34.66 -45.76
N ARG A 284 -22.97 35.99 -45.89
CA ARG A 284 -21.94 36.83 -45.25
C ARG A 284 -22.02 36.77 -43.73
N GLU A 285 -23.22 36.80 -43.16
CA GLU A 285 -23.42 36.66 -41.72
C GLU A 285 -23.06 35.26 -41.22
N ALA A 286 -23.43 34.21 -41.97
CA ALA A 286 -23.01 32.85 -41.65
C ALA A 286 -21.48 32.73 -41.60
N GLN A 287 -20.76 33.36 -42.53
CA GLN A 287 -19.30 33.42 -42.52
C GLN A 287 -18.73 34.19 -41.31
N ARG A 288 -19.38 35.28 -40.88
CA ARG A 288 -18.97 36.01 -39.66
C ARG A 288 -19.14 35.18 -38.40
N ARG A 289 -20.29 34.50 -38.25
CA ARG A 289 -20.54 33.59 -37.11
C ARG A 289 -19.52 32.46 -37.06
N LEU A 290 -19.20 31.89 -38.22
CA LEU A 290 -18.25 30.79 -38.33
C LEU A 290 -16.80 31.25 -38.06
N ALA A 291 -16.44 32.48 -38.42
CA ALA A 291 -15.16 33.08 -38.04
C ALA A 291 -15.02 33.22 -36.52
N GLY A 292 -16.03 33.76 -35.83
CA GLY A 292 -15.99 33.88 -34.36
C GLY A 292 -15.90 32.54 -33.63
N ARG A 293 -16.51 31.47 -34.19
CA ARG A 293 -16.37 30.11 -33.64
C ARG A 293 -14.95 29.55 -33.81
N LEU A 294 -14.29 29.83 -34.94
CA LEU A 294 -12.90 29.43 -35.16
C LEU A 294 -11.95 30.16 -34.21
N ASP A 295 -12.16 31.46 -33.99
CA ASP A 295 -11.31 32.24 -33.08
C ASP A 295 -11.41 31.71 -31.63
N GLY A 296 -12.63 31.36 -31.17
CA GLY A 296 -12.82 30.73 -29.86
C GLY A 296 -12.15 29.35 -29.76
N LEU A 297 -12.30 28.53 -30.80
CA LEU A 297 -11.65 27.21 -30.86
C LEU A 297 -10.11 27.31 -30.87
N GLU A 298 -9.55 28.31 -31.55
CA GLU A 298 -8.09 28.56 -31.56
C GLU A 298 -7.58 28.98 -30.17
N ALA A 299 -8.37 29.73 -29.40
CA ALA A 299 -8.08 30.04 -28.01
C ALA A 299 -8.08 28.78 -27.13
N ASP A 300 -9.11 27.93 -27.25
CA ASP A 300 -9.20 26.67 -26.50
C ASP A 300 -8.03 25.72 -26.81
N ILE A 301 -7.60 25.66 -28.08
CA ILE A 301 -6.43 24.90 -28.51
C ILE A 301 -5.14 25.47 -27.90
N ALA A 302 -5.00 26.80 -27.86
CA ALA A 302 -3.83 27.46 -27.28
C ALA A 302 -3.74 27.19 -25.76
N GLU A 303 -4.86 27.31 -25.05
CA GLU A 303 -4.96 27.02 -23.62
C GLU A 303 -4.62 25.55 -23.33
N THR A 304 -5.20 24.62 -24.09
CA THR A 304 -4.94 23.18 -23.93
C THR A 304 -3.47 22.84 -24.22
N ARG A 305 -2.86 23.45 -25.23
CA ARG A 305 -1.41 23.27 -25.53
C ARG A 305 -0.52 23.87 -24.46
N GLN A 306 -0.92 24.99 -23.86
CA GLN A 306 -0.19 25.59 -22.75
C GLN A 306 -0.22 24.67 -21.52
N ALA A 307 -1.40 24.11 -21.20
CA ALA A 307 -1.55 23.12 -20.14
C ALA A 307 -0.69 21.86 -20.39
N LEU A 308 -0.64 21.35 -21.63
CA LEU A 308 0.19 20.20 -22.02
C LEU A 308 1.70 20.46 -21.96
N ARG A 309 2.12 21.69 -22.27
CA ARG A 309 3.55 22.08 -22.20
C ARG A 309 4.02 22.32 -20.78
N GLY A 310 3.10 22.41 -19.81
CA GLY A 310 3.44 22.74 -18.43
C GLY A 310 4.05 24.13 -18.29
N GLU A 311 3.77 25.07 -19.19
CA GLU A 311 4.15 26.48 -19.01
C GLU A 311 3.13 27.14 -18.09
N PRO A 312 3.49 27.43 -16.83
CA PRO A 312 2.49 27.70 -15.81
C PRO A 312 2.52 29.15 -15.34
N ASP A 313 1.42 29.56 -14.73
CA ASP A 313 1.35 30.74 -13.89
C ASP A 313 2.55 30.81 -12.93
N GLU A 314 3.00 32.05 -12.67
CA GLU A 314 4.20 32.43 -11.90
C GLU A 314 4.38 31.70 -10.55
N GLY A 315 3.32 31.10 -10.00
CA GLY A 315 3.34 30.27 -8.79
C GLY A 315 4.05 28.91 -8.93
N TRP A 316 3.92 28.20 -10.04
CA TRP A 316 4.55 26.88 -10.20
C TRP A 316 6.05 26.97 -10.48
N LEU A 317 6.48 27.97 -11.25
CA LEU A 317 7.92 28.21 -11.49
C LEU A 317 8.64 28.52 -10.19
N SER A 318 8.00 29.21 -9.24
CA SER A 318 8.57 29.42 -7.90
C SER A 318 8.73 28.11 -7.11
N GLY A 319 7.76 27.19 -7.21
CA GLY A 319 7.83 25.88 -6.56
C GLY A 319 8.83 24.92 -7.22
N LEU A 320 8.99 24.99 -8.54
CA LEU A 320 9.91 24.15 -9.29
C LEU A 320 11.33 24.68 -9.26
N THR A 321 11.54 25.99 -9.31
CA THR A 321 12.86 26.58 -9.05
C THR A 321 13.28 26.38 -7.60
N ALA A 322 12.36 26.47 -6.63
CA ALA A 322 12.66 26.13 -5.23
C ALA A 322 13.04 24.65 -5.06
N ARG A 323 12.34 23.72 -5.74
CA ARG A 323 12.64 22.29 -5.68
C ARG A 323 13.88 21.89 -6.51
N LEU A 324 14.11 22.51 -7.65
CA LEU A 324 15.26 22.25 -8.53
C LEU A 324 16.52 22.93 -7.98
N ALA A 325 16.37 24.07 -7.29
CA ALA A 325 17.42 24.62 -6.43
C ALA A 325 17.70 23.68 -5.25
N SER A 326 16.66 23.10 -4.63
CA SER A 326 16.88 22.12 -3.57
C SER A 326 17.64 20.91 -4.08
N LEU A 327 17.26 20.28 -5.20
CA LEU A 327 17.99 19.14 -5.79
C LEU A 327 19.39 19.48 -6.32
N ARG A 328 19.64 20.74 -6.66
CA ARG A 328 20.97 21.25 -7.06
C ARG A 328 21.86 21.58 -5.86
N ASP A 329 21.28 21.89 -4.71
CA ASP A 329 22.02 22.08 -3.47
C ASP A 329 22.52 20.71 -2.98
N ALA A 330 23.84 20.55 -2.96
CA ALA A 330 24.51 19.34 -2.49
C ALA A 330 24.06 18.93 -1.07
N ALA A 331 23.62 19.90 -0.26
CA ALA A 331 23.08 19.66 1.08
C ALA A 331 21.74 18.89 1.09
N SER A 332 20.91 18.98 0.04
CA SER A 332 19.64 18.21 -0.01
C SER A 332 19.85 16.79 -0.53
N LEU A 333 20.79 16.60 -1.47
CA LEU A 333 21.22 15.30 -1.95
C LEU A 333 21.90 14.51 -0.82
N GLU A 334 22.70 15.18 0.00
CA GLU A 334 23.29 14.61 1.22
C GLU A 334 22.22 14.28 2.27
N ALA A 335 21.18 15.12 2.43
CA ALA A 335 20.06 14.85 3.33
C ALA A 335 19.11 13.74 2.85
N LEU A 336 18.96 13.52 1.55
CA LEU A 336 18.22 12.39 0.95
C LEU A 336 19.03 11.10 1.06
N SER A 337 20.32 11.15 0.70
CA SER A 337 21.23 10.01 0.85
C SER A 337 21.34 9.57 2.30
N GLY A 338 21.47 10.50 3.25
CA GLY A 338 21.49 10.18 4.68
C GLY A 338 20.18 9.59 5.21
N ARG A 339 19.03 9.97 4.65
CA ARG A 339 17.72 9.36 4.98
C ARG A 339 17.57 7.96 4.41
N VAL A 340 18.01 7.74 3.17
CA VAL A 340 18.03 6.41 2.55
C VAL A 340 18.97 5.47 3.32
N GLU A 341 20.18 5.93 3.64
CA GLU A 341 21.15 5.16 4.42
C GLU A 341 20.65 4.85 5.84
N GLY A 342 20.02 5.84 6.49
CA GLY A 342 19.35 5.66 7.77
C GLY A 342 18.23 4.61 7.70
N SER A 343 17.44 4.62 6.62
CA SER A 343 16.37 3.66 6.39
C SER A 343 16.90 2.25 6.10
N ILE A 344 17.99 2.13 5.34
CA ILE A 344 18.70 0.86 5.11
C ILE A 344 19.12 0.26 6.45
N THR A 345 19.79 1.07 7.27
CA THR A 345 20.25 0.63 8.60
C THR A 345 19.07 0.24 9.49
N ALA A 346 17.98 1.01 9.44
CA ALA A 346 16.77 0.74 10.20
C ALA A 346 16.10 -0.58 9.76
N MET A 347 15.95 -0.82 8.46
CA MET A 347 15.41 -2.08 7.91
C MET A 347 16.25 -3.28 8.31
N LEU A 348 17.58 -3.22 8.14
CA LEU A 348 18.48 -4.30 8.56
C LEU A 348 18.37 -4.57 10.07
N THR A 349 18.28 -3.52 10.87
CA THR A 349 18.09 -3.64 12.31
C THR A 349 16.74 -4.29 12.63
N LEU A 350 15.67 -3.87 11.98
CA LEU A 350 14.34 -4.46 12.14
C LEU A 350 14.33 -5.93 11.73
N MET A 351 14.90 -6.28 10.58
CA MET A 351 15.05 -7.68 10.15
C MET A 351 15.76 -8.50 11.21
N ALA A 352 16.88 -8.01 11.74
CA ALA A 352 17.62 -8.70 12.79
C ALA A 352 16.78 -8.87 14.08
N LEU A 353 16.09 -7.81 14.52
CA LEU A 353 15.24 -7.83 15.72
C LEU A 353 14.05 -8.79 15.56
N PHE A 354 13.36 -8.76 14.42
CA PHE A 354 12.24 -9.64 14.14
C PHE A 354 12.69 -11.09 13.93
N LEU A 355 13.80 -11.35 13.24
CA LEU A 355 14.37 -12.71 13.15
C LEU A 355 14.77 -13.25 14.51
N PHE A 356 15.36 -12.41 15.37
CA PHE A 356 15.68 -12.78 16.75
C PHE A 356 14.42 -13.19 17.52
N ARG A 357 13.37 -12.36 17.48
CA ARG A 357 12.10 -12.62 18.17
C ARG A 357 11.32 -13.79 17.58
N THR A 358 11.41 -14.05 16.28
CA THR A 358 10.47 -14.96 15.59
C THR A 358 11.09 -16.30 15.22
N LEU A 359 12.42 -16.38 15.04
CA LEU A 359 13.12 -17.60 14.65
C LEU A 359 13.91 -18.20 15.83
N LEU A 360 14.63 -17.37 16.57
CA LEU A 360 15.47 -17.79 17.68
C LEU A 360 14.62 -18.33 18.85
N LEU A 361 13.45 -17.74 19.05
CA LEU A 361 12.46 -18.12 20.06
C LEU A 361 11.93 -19.55 19.91
N PRO A 362 11.29 -19.92 18.77
CA PRO A 362 10.74 -21.25 18.62
C PRO A 362 11.84 -22.32 18.62
N LEU A 363 13.02 -21.99 18.09
CA LEU A 363 14.20 -22.87 18.13
C LEU A 363 14.68 -23.12 19.55
N ALA A 364 14.83 -22.07 20.37
CA ALA A 364 15.23 -22.19 21.77
C ALA A 364 14.20 -22.98 22.58
N MET A 365 12.92 -22.70 22.37
CA MET A 365 11.81 -23.42 23.00
C MET A 365 11.81 -24.90 22.60
N LEU A 366 11.97 -25.21 21.31
CA LEU A 366 12.04 -26.57 20.80
C LEU A 366 13.24 -27.32 21.41
N ALA A 367 14.40 -26.67 21.50
CA ALA A 367 15.57 -27.23 22.15
C ALA A 367 15.32 -27.51 23.64
N LEU A 368 14.67 -26.60 24.37
CA LEU A 368 14.28 -26.79 25.77
C LEU A 368 13.25 -27.92 25.93
N LEU A 369 12.29 -28.05 25.02
CA LEU A 369 11.29 -29.11 25.02
C LEU A 369 11.96 -30.47 24.86
N LEU A 370 12.87 -30.60 23.89
CA LEU A 370 13.65 -31.81 23.65
C LEU A 370 14.56 -32.16 24.83
N LYS A 371 15.15 -31.16 25.49
CA LYS A 371 15.98 -31.35 26.68
C LYS A 371 15.14 -31.78 27.88
N GLY A 372 13.99 -31.15 28.10
CA GLY A 372 13.03 -31.49 29.15
C GLY A 372 12.47 -32.90 28.97
N PHE A 373 12.06 -33.26 27.75
CA PHE A 373 11.59 -34.60 27.42
C PHE A 373 12.65 -35.67 27.72
N ARG A 374 13.90 -35.45 27.27
CA ARG A 374 15.03 -36.35 27.58
C ARG A 374 15.28 -36.44 29.09
N LEU A 375 15.17 -35.33 29.82
CA LEU A 375 15.35 -35.32 31.27
C LEU A 375 14.29 -36.17 31.99
N ILE A 376 13.02 -36.07 31.58
CA ILE A 376 11.91 -36.86 32.14
C ILE A 376 12.16 -38.37 31.98
N TRP A 377 12.74 -38.79 30.85
CA TRP A 377 13.05 -40.20 30.61
C TRP A 377 14.33 -40.68 31.30
N ARG A 378 15.30 -39.79 31.57
CA ARG A 378 16.54 -40.10 32.30
C ARG A 378 16.38 -40.10 33.82
N LEU A 379 15.29 -39.54 34.35
CA LEU A 379 15.01 -39.53 35.79
C LEU A 379 14.78 -40.96 36.31
N ASP A 380 15.74 -41.45 37.11
CA ASP A 380 15.62 -42.73 37.79
C ASP A 380 14.68 -42.61 39.01
N HIS A 381 13.40 -42.81 38.72
CA HIS A 381 12.27 -42.68 39.65
C HIS A 381 12.36 -43.59 40.89
N ARG A 382 13.25 -44.59 40.89
CA ARG A 382 13.47 -45.53 42.00
C ARG A 382 14.06 -44.85 43.24
N HIS A 383 14.94 -43.87 43.05
CA HIS A 383 15.58 -43.15 44.17
C HIS A 383 14.69 -42.09 44.82
N TRP A 384 13.74 -41.53 44.06
CA TRP A 384 12.83 -40.48 44.51
C TRP A 384 11.55 -41.02 45.17
N LEU A 385 11.05 -42.17 44.71
CA LEU A 385 9.81 -42.79 45.21
C LEU A 385 10.01 -43.71 46.44
N GLY A 386 11.21 -43.76 47.02
CA GLY A 386 11.46 -44.40 48.32
C GLY A 386 11.14 -45.90 48.38
N ARG A 387 11.22 -46.64 47.26
CA ARG A 387 11.03 -48.09 47.27
C ARG A 387 12.27 -48.73 47.90
N ARG A 388 12.12 -49.33 49.10
CA ARG A 388 13.13 -50.23 49.65
C ARG A 388 13.32 -51.37 48.65
N ALA A 389 14.58 -51.68 48.32
CA ALA A 389 14.89 -52.93 47.63
C ALA A 389 14.29 -54.07 48.47
N GLU A 390 13.44 -54.90 47.88
CA GLU A 390 13.04 -56.15 48.52
C GLU A 390 14.30 -57.00 48.70
N PRO A 391 14.57 -57.56 49.90
CA PRO A 391 15.65 -58.50 50.05
C PRO A 391 15.38 -59.69 49.15
N THR A 392 16.39 -60.09 48.38
CA THR A 392 16.40 -61.31 47.58
C THR A 392 15.95 -62.50 48.43
N PRO A 393 14.95 -63.29 48.00
CA PRO A 393 14.55 -64.47 48.75
C PRO A 393 15.62 -65.55 48.55
N GLY A 394 16.54 -65.71 49.51
CA GLY A 394 17.48 -66.83 49.45
C GLY A 394 18.82 -66.71 50.16
N GLU A 395 18.96 -65.96 51.26
CA GLU A 395 20.08 -66.16 52.18
C GLU A 395 19.55 -66.20 53.63
N GLY A 396 19.32 -67.42 54.10
CA GLY A 396 18.94 -67.77 55.46
C GLY A 396 19.41 -69.19 55.75
#